data_AF-A0A965AN02-F1
#
_entry.id   AF-A0A965AN02-F1
#
_cell.length_a   1.000
_cell.length_b   1.000
_cell.length_c   1.000
_cell.angle_alpha   90.00
_cell.angle_beta   90.00
_cell.angle_gamma   90.00
#
_symmetry.space_group_name_H-M   'P 1'
#
loop_
_entity.id
_entity.type
_entity.pdbx_description
1 polymer ?
#
loop_
_entity_poly.entity_id
_entity_poly.type
_entity_poly.pdbx_seq_one_letter_code
_entity_poly.pdbx_strand_id
1 'polypeptide(L)'
;MFLKNAWYVGAWGTEVGRQNLLRRTLLNEPVVFFRQEDGTPVALADKCAHRHAPLSEGKLVGDNIQCPYHGIEYDASGAGVRVPGQSQVPPGCNVRSFPVVEKYQWVWIWMGDPALADPDEIEDFHWMDDPEWRAKGELLHLKADYRLLVENLLDLSHLSYIHATTLGTDAVAETPMKFERGDRHVTVTRWVMDSVPPPFFTKAGGFAPDEHVDRWQHITWTPPAFV
;
A
#
# COMPACT_ATOMS: atom_id res chain seq x y z
N MET A 1 1.42 -4.78 17.37
CA MET A 1 1.68 -6.10 16.76
C MET A 1 1.28 -6.01 15.29
N PHE A 2 2.08 -6.53 14.36
CA PHE A 2 1.80 -6.45 12.92
C PHE A 2 1.59 -7.85 12.34
N LEU A 3 0.70 -7.98 11.36
CA LEU A 3 0.55 -9.18 10.54
C LEU A 3 1.66 -9.17 9.49
N LYS A 4 2.72 -9.94 9.66
CA LYS A 4 3.85 -9.91 8.72
C LYS A 4 3.62 -10.78 7.48
N ASN A 5 2.90 -11.88 7.63
CA ASN A 5 2.59 -12.81 6.53
C ASN A 5 1.33 -12.34 5.80
N ALA A 6 1.43 -11.18 5.16
CA ALA A 6 0.39 -10.59 4.33
C ALA A 6 1.03 -9.58 3.37
N TRP A 7 0.39 -9.35 2.22
CA TRP A 7 0.78 -8.30 1.29
C TRP A 7 0.38 -6.92 1.80
N TYR A 8 1.29 -5.96 1.62
CA TYR A 8 1.06 -4.54 1.87
C TYR A 8 1.42 -3.74 0.62
N VAL A 9 0.73 -2.63 0.38
CA VAL A 9 1.21 -1.62 -0.58
C VAL A 9 2.39 -0.87 0.06
N GLY A 10 3.57 -0.99 -0.54
CA GLY A 10 4.80 -0.35 -0.05
C GLY A 10 5.03 1.04 -0.65
N ALA A 11 4.63 1.23 -1.91
CA ALA A 11 4.75 2.48 -2.64
C ALA A 11 3.82 2.50 -3.87
N TRP A 12 3.59 3.69 -4.43
CA TRP A 12 3.14 3.81 -5.80
C TRP A 12 4.25 3.36 -6.75
N GLY A 13 3.90 2.69 -7.86
CA GLY A 13 4.87 2.30 -8.89
C GLY A 13 5.67 3.49 -9.43
N THR A 14 5.04 4.66 -9.51
CA THR A 14 5.65 5.91 -9.97
C THR A 14 6.61 6.54 -8.97
N GLU A 15 6.58 6.15 -7.69
CA GLU A 15 7.54 6.63 -6.68
C GLU A 15 8.87 5.86 -6.73
N VAL A 16 8.87 4.65 -7.28
CA VAL A 16 10.04 3.78 -7.30
C VAL A 16 10.80 3.97 -8.61
N GLY A 17 12.03 4.44 -8.51
CA GLY A 17 12.89 4.71 -9.67
C GLY A 17 14.34 4.28 -9.48
N ARG A 18 15.21 4.73 -10.38
CA ARG A 18 16.66 4.43 -10.35
C ARG A 18 17.50 5.57 -9.80
N GLN A 19 17.08 6.82 -10.04
CA GLN A 19 17.84 8.00 -9.64
C GLN A 19 17.65 8.33 -8.15
N ASN A 20 16.42 8.16 -7.66
CA ASN A 20 16.06 8.41 -6.27
C ASN A 20 15.66 7.09 -5.62
N LEU A 21 16.54 6.55 -4.76
CA LEU A 21 16.26 5.35 -3.99
C LEU A 21 15.20 5.68 -2.94
N LEU A 22 14.05 5.00 -2.99
CA LEU A 22 12.92 5.33 -2.16
C LEU A 22 13.02 4.64 -0.81
N ARG A 23 13.10 5.42 0.26
CA ARG A 23 13.04 4.91 1.64
C ARG A 23 11.61 4.90 2.16
N ARG A 24 11.21 3.80 2.81
CA ARG A 24 9.97 3.67 3.58
C ARG A 24 10.24 2.91 4.87
N THR A 25 9.49 3.22 5.93
CA THR A 25 9.45 2.38 7.13
C THR A 25 8.12 1.63 7.12
N LEU A 26 8.18 0.32 7.00
CA LEU A 26 7.01 -0.56 6.94
C LEU A 26 7.07 -1.55 8.11
N LEU A 27 6.00 -1.61 8.91
CA LEU A 27 5.93 -2.50 10.08
C LEU A 27 7.13 -2.36 11.04
N ASN A 28 7.59 -1.12 11.25
CA ASN A 28 8.79 -0.73 12.00
C ASN A 28 10.14 -1.17 11.41
N GLU A 29 10.18 -1.65 10.16
CA GLU A 29 11.41 -2.02 9.45
C GLU A 29 11.70 -1.00 8.33
N PRO A 30 12.92 -0.43 8.26
CA PRO A 30 13.29 0.46 7.17
C PRO A 30 13.61 -0.35 5.90
N VAL A 31 13.01 0.05 4.79
CA VAL A 31 13.08 -0.61 3.48
C VAL A 31 13.51 0.42 2.44
N VAL A 32 14.39 0.00 1.53
CA VAL A 32 14.78 0.75 0.34
C VAL A 32 14.17 0.08 -0.88
N PHE A 33 13.47 0.85 -1.69
CA PHE A 33 12.94 0.45 -2.99
C PHE A 33 13.74 1.09 -4.12
N PHE A 34 13.99 0.33 -5.17
CA PHE A 34 14.58 0.81 -6.42
C PHE A 34 14.14 -0.07 -7.59
N ARG A 35 14.56 0.27 -8.82
CA ARG A 35 14.34 -0.56 -10.00
C ARG A 35 15.63 -1.05 -10.61
N GLN A 36 15.61 -2.26 -11.14
CA GLN A 36 16.62 -2.76 -12.06
C GLN A 36 16.53 -2.05 -13.43
N GLU A 37 17.50 -2.28 -14.32
CA GLU A 37 17.56 -1.66 -15.65
C GLU A 37 16.40 -2.10 -16.53
N ASP A 38 15.88 -3.31 -16.33
CA ASP A 38 14.70 -3.84 -16.99
C ASP A 38 13.37 -3.29 -16.43
N GLY A 39 13.44 -2.48 -15.37
CA GLY A 39 12.29 -1.90 -14.69
C GLY A 39 11.77 -2.73 -13.51
N THR A 40 12.27 -3.94 -13.28
CA THR A 40 11.83 -4.82 -12.18
C THR A 40 12.03 -4.11 -10.82
N PRO A 41 10.99 -3.99 -9.98
CA PRO A 41 11.13 -3.39 -8.66
C PRO A 41 11.91 -4.31 -7.72
N VAL A 42 12.69 -3.72 -6.82
CA VAL A 42 13.46 -4.41 -5.79
C VAL A 42 13.20 -3.73 -4.45
N ALA A 43 13.06 -4.51 -3.38
CA ALA A 43 13.02 -4.01 -2.02
C ALA A 43 14.03 -4.75 -1.13
N LEU A 44 14.93 -3.99 -0.50
CA LEU A 44 15.90 -4.52 0.46
C LEU A 44 15.73 -3.84 1.81
N ALA A 45 16.22 -4.47 2.88
CA ALA A 45 16.37 -3.80 4.16
C ALA A 45 17.31 -2.61 3.98
N ASP A 46 16.86 -1.43 4.41
CA ASP A 46 17.62 -0.18 4.31
C ASP A 46 18.67 -0.08 5.44
N LYS A 47 19.54 -1.09 5.48
CA LYS A 47 20.49 -1.33 6.56
C LYS A 47 21.64 -2.18 6.07
N CYS A 48 22.76 -1.54 5.71
CA CYS A 48 23.97 -2.23 5.28
C CYS A 48 24.45 -3.26 6.32
N ALA A 49 24.79 -4.48 5.88
CA ALA A 49 25.21 -5.58 6.75
C ALA A 49 26.48 -5.27 7.57
N HIS A 50 27.32 -4.34 7.11
CA HIS A 50 28.57 -3.98 7.79
C HIS A 50 28.34 -3.10 9.03
N ARG A 51 27.71 -1.92 8.87
CA ARG A 51 27.55 -0.91 9.94
C ARG A 51 26.20 -0.21 9.93
N HIS A 52 25.20 -0.82 9.31
CA HIS A 52 23.81 -0.35 9.33
C HIS A 52 23.59 1.02 8.70
N ALA A 53 24.53 1.50 7.87
CA ALA A 53 24.30 2.69 7.06
C ALA A 53 23.07 2.46 6.15
N PRO A 54 22.22 3.49 5.98
CA PRO A 54 21.07 3.40 5.09
C PRO A 54 21.54 3.21 3.66
N LEU A 55 21.06 2.15 3.01
CA LEU A 55 21.37 1.87 1.61
C LEU A 55 20.65 2.86 0.68
N SER A 56 19.51 3.40 1.09
CA SER A 56 18.77 4.42 0.36
C SER A 56 19.54 5.73 0.17
N GLU A 57 20.57 5.99 0.99
CA GLU A 57 21.47 7.15 0.81
C GLU A 57 22.64 6.82 -0.13
N GLY A 58 22.67 5.61 -0.70
CA GLY A 58 23.64 5.15 -1.67
C GLY A 58 23.27 5.49 -3.11
N LYS A 59 23.70 4.63 -4.03
CA LYS A 59 23.41 4.74 -5.46
C LYS A 59 23.38 3.36 -6.12
N LEU A 60 22.85 3.29 -7.33
CA LEU A 60 22.96 2.09 -8.16
C LEU A 60 24.28 2.07 -8.95
N VAL A 61 24.88 0.89 -9.05
CA VAL A 61 26.00 0.56 -9.93
C VAL A 61 25.55 -0.63 -10.78
N GLY A 62 25.10 -0.35 -12.01
CA GLY A 62 24.28 -1.32 -12.75
C GLY A 62 22.97 -1.57 -11.97
N ASP A 63 22.70 -2.82 -11.64
CA ASP A 63 21.56 -3.23 -10.81
C ASP A 63 21.88 -3.45 -9.34
N ASN A 64 23.15 -3.27 -8.95
CA ASN A 64 23.54 -3.41 -7.56
C ASN A 64 23.36 -2.09 -6.81
N ILE A 65 22.86 -2.16 -5.59
CA ILE A 65 22.85 -1.01 -4.69
C ILE A 65 24.20 -0.92 -3.97
N GLN A 66 24.87 0.21 -4.13
CA GLN A 66 26.14 0.51 -3.47
C GLN A 66 25.90 1.32 -2.19
N CYS A 67 26.34 0.76 -1.06
CA CYS A 67 26.27 1.43 0.24
C CYS A 67 27.12 2.73 0.22
N PRO A 68 26.59 3.86 0.73
CA PRO A 68 27.31 5.14 0.70
C PRO A 68 28.51 5.18 1.65
N TYR A 69 28.57 4.28 2.64
CA TYR A 69 29.58 4.36 3.68
C TYR A 69 30.93 3.77 3.23
N HIS A 70 30.94 2.52 2.76
CA HIS A 70 32.18 1.81 2.41
C HIS A 70 32.12 1.16 1.02
N GLY A 71 31.08 1.47 0.23
CA GLY A 71 30.98 1.01 -1.16
C GLY A 71 30.70 -0.48 -1.35
N ILE A 72 30.23 -1.19 -0.31
CA ILE A 72 29.73 -2.56 -0.46
C ILE A 72 28.54 -2.53 -1.42
N GLU A 73 28.54 -3.42 -2.41
CA GLU A 73 27.45 -3.57 -3.37
C GLU A 73 26.66 -4.82 -3.05
N TYR A 74 25.33 -4.69 -3.09
CA TYR A 74 24.38 -5.78 -2.93
C TYR A 74 23.55 -5.92 -4.20
N ASP A 75 23.30 -7.16 -4.65
CA ASP A 75 22.38 -7.43 -5.75
C ASP A 75 20.91 -7.38 -5.30
N ALA A 76 19.98 -7.63 -6.23
CA ALA A 76 18.54 -7.61 -5.97
C ALA A 76 18.06 -8.70 -4.97
N SER A 77 18.83 -9.78 -4.80
CA SER A 77 18.55 -10.80 -3.78
C SER A 77 19.01 -10.36 -2.38
N GLY A 78 19.71 -9.23 -2.28
CA GLY A 78 20.34 -8.73 -1.06
C GLY A 78 21.70 -9.37 -0.79
N ALA A 79 22.22 -10.21 -1.69
CA ALA A 79 23.53 -10.81 -1.53
C ALA A 79 24.63 -9.77 -1.76
N GLY A 80 25.63 -9.75 -0.87
CA GLY A 80 26.82 -8.94 -1.09
C GLY A 80 27.60 -9.50 -2.27
N VAL A 81 27.82 -8.69 -3.31
CA VAL A 81 28.50 -9.12 -4.54
C VAL A 81 29.86 -8.47 -4.72
N ARG A 82 30.12 -7.37 -4.02
CA ARG A 82 31.42 -6.70 -4.06
C ARG A 82 31.71 -5.97 -2.76
N VAL A 83 32.93 -6.15 -2.25
CA VAL A 83 33.49 -5.31 -1.19
C VAL A 83 34.78 -4.67 -1.70
N PRO A 84 34.84 -3.34 -1.81
CA PRO A 84 36.05 -2.65 -2.26
C PRO A 84 37.28 -3.05 -1.44
N GLY A 85 38.39 -3.32 -2.11
CA GLY A 85 39.66 -3.68 -1.47
C GLY A 85 39.77 -5.14 -1.02
N GLN A 86 38.77 -5.99 -1.31
CA GLN A 86 38.82 -7.42 -1.02
C GLN A 86 38.59 -8.25 -2.29
N SER A 87 39.29 -9.38 -2.39
CA SER A 87 39.11 -10.35 -3.49
C SER A 87 37.93 -11.30 -3.26
N GLN A 88 37.40 -11.35 -2.04
CA GLN A 88 36.29 -12.22 -1.64
C GLN A 88 35.28 -11.42 -0.81
N VAL A 89 33.99 -11.70 -1.01
CA VAL A 89 32.95 -11.17 -0.13
C VAL A 89 32.87 -12.04 1.13
N PRO A 90 32.91 -11.45 2.34
CA PRO A 90 32.79 -12.22 3.57
C PRO A 90 31.47 -13.01 3.64
N PRO A 91 31.47 -14.25 4.15
CA PRO A 91 30.25 -15.02 4.37
C PRO A 91 29.24 -14.23 5.22
N GLY A 92 27.98 -14.22 4.81
CA GLY A 92 26.92 -13.52 5.53
C GLY A 92 26.89 -12.01 5.34
N CYS A 93 27.67 -11.44 4.40
CA CYS A 93 27.55 -10.05 3.98
C CYS A 93 26.31 -9.83 3.11
N ASN A 94 25.13 -10.14 3.65
CA ASN A 94 23.85 -10.07 2.95
C ASN A 94 22.91 -9.15 3.73
N VAL A 95 22.04 -8.47 3.00
CA VAL A 95 20.89 -7.77 3.56
C VAL A 95 19.62 -8.56 3.24
N ARG A 96 18.58 -8.36 4.05
CA ARG A 96 17.29 -8.98 3.77
C ARG A 96 16.73 -8.40 2.47
N SER A 97 16.33 -9.26 1.54
CA SER A 97 15.46 -8.92 0.41
C SER A 97 14.02 -9.29 0.74
N PHE A 98 13.07 -8.51 0.23
CA PHE A 98 11.64 -8.72 0.43
C PHE A 98 10.99 -9.12 -0.90
N PRO A 99 10.08 -10.12 -0.92
CA PRO A 99 9.25 -10.36 -2.09
C PRO A 99 8.46 -9.10 -2.45
N VAL A 100 8.48 -8.75 -3.73
CA VAL A 100 7.77 -7.61 -4.28
C VAL A 100 7.04 -7.98 -5.56
N VAL A 101 5.88 -7.38 -5.78
CA VAL A 101 5.08 -7.52 -7.00
C VAL A 101 4.59 -6.14 -7.39
N GLU A 102 4.75 -5.77 -8.66
CA GLU A 102 4.10 -4.58 -9.20
C GLU A 102 2.79 -4.95 -9.88
N LYS A 103 1.69 -4.41 -9.38
CA LYS A 103 0.32 -4.68 -9.86
C LYS A 103 -0.60 -3.55 -9.39
N TYR A 104 -1.60 -3.18 -10.19
CA TYR A 104 -2.62 -2.19 -9.80
C TYR A 104 -2.01 -0.83 -9.48
N GLN A 105 -1.05 -0.38 -10.30
CA GLN A 105 -0.23 0.83 -10.12
C GLN A 105 0.62 0.90 -8.84
N TRP A 106 0.67 -0.17 -8.05
CA TRP A 106 1.39 -0.22 -6.77
C TRP A 106 2.55 -1.22 -6.79
N VAL A 107 3.54 -0.95 -5.94
CA VAL A 107 4.55 -1.93 -5.55
C VAL A 107 4.11 -2.56 -4.24
N TRP A 108 3.67 -3.81 -4.32
CA TRP A 108 3.31 -4.67 -3.20
C TRP A 108 4.57 -5.27 -2.60
N ILE A 109 4.56 -5.43 -1.27
CA ILE A 109 5.68 -5.99 -0.52
C ILE A 109 5.20 -6.96 0.56
N TRP A 110 5.92 -8.06 0.70
CA TRP A 110 5.71 -9.06 1.75
C TRP A 110 6.79 -8.95 2.83
N MET A 111 6.38 -8.59 4.05
CA MET A 111 7.30 -8.33 5.17
C MET A 111 7.54 -9.54 6.07
N GLY A 112 6.90 -10.67 5.77
CA GLY A 112 6.90 -11.90 6.56
C GLY A 112 7.92 -12.93 6.10
N ASP A 113 7.58 -14.20 6.27
CA ASP A 113 8.34 -15.33 5.73
C ASP A 113 8.22 -15.34 4.20
N PRO A 114 9.33 -15.12 3.45
CA PRO A 114 9.29 -15.10 1.98
C PRO A 114 8.75 -16.39 1.35
N ALA A 115 8.86 -17.54 2.04
CA ALA A 115 8.35 -18.81 1.52
C ALA A 115 6.81 -18.89 1.49
N LEU A 116 6.13 -17.98 2.19
CA LEU A 116 4.67 -17.89 2.24
C LEU A 116 4.11 -16.78 1.36
N ALA A 117 4.97 -16.03 0.65
CA ALA A 117 4.56 -14.92 -0.19
C ALA A 117 3.99 -15.44 -1.51
N ASP A 118 2.67 -15.60 -1.58
CA ASP A 118 1.97 -15.99 -2.81
C ASP A 118 1.38 -14.73 -3.50
N PRO A 119 1.87 -14.34 -4.69
CA PRO A 119 1.31 -13.22 -5.46
C PRO A 119 -0.19 -13.33 -5.78
N ASP A 120 -0.74 -14.54 -5.81
CA ASP A 120 -2.16 -14.76 -6.09
C ASP A 120 -3.06 -14.39 -4.91
N GLU A 121 -2.49 -14.19 -3.71
CA GLU A 121 -3.20 -13.64 -2.54
C GLU A 121 -3.26 -12.09 -2.52
N ILE A 122 -2.72 -11.40 -3.53
CA ILE A 122 -2.87 -9.93 -3.64
C ILE A 122 -4.33 -9.58 -3.95
N GLU A 123 -4.91 -8.71 -3.11
CA GLU A 123 -6.28 -8.22 -3.23
C GLU A 123 -6.58 -7.64 -4.61
N ASP A 124 -7.79 -7.88 -5.12
CA ASP A 124 -8.15 -7.42 -6.45
C ASP A 124 -8.49 -5.94 -6.49
N PHE A 125 -7.59 -5.17 -7.09
CA PHE A 125 -7.77 -3.75 -7.38
C PHE A 125 -7.73 -3.48 -8.90
N HIS A 126 -8.28 -4.36 -9.74
CA HIS A 126 -8.21 -4.23 -11.21
C HIS A 126 -8.67 -2.87 -11.75
N TRP A 127 -9.66 -2.23 -11.12
CA TRP A 127 -10.12 -0.87 -11.43
C TRP A 127 -9.01 0.20 -11.39
N MET A 128 -7.87 -0.09 -10.75
CA MET A 128 -6.70 0.77 -10.78
C MET A 128 -5.99 0.79 -12.14
N ASP A 129 -6.01 -0.32 -12.88
CA ASP A 129 -5.32 -0.49 -14.17
C ASP A 129 -6.28 -0.67 -15.36
N ASP A 130 -7.57 -0.82 -15.10
CA ASP A 130 -8.58 -1.04 -16.12
C ASP A 130 -8.77 0.22 -17.01
N PRO A 131 -8.70 0.09 -18.36
CA PRO A 131 -8.84 1.22 -19.28
C PRO A 131 -10.23 1.87 -19.28
N GLU A 132 -11.26 1.18 -18.78
CA GLU A 132 -12.60 1.74 -18.60
C GLU A 132 -12.72 2.58 -17.32
N TRP A 133 -11.72 2.52 -16.45
CA TRP A 133 -11.69 3.23 -15.18
C TRP A 133 -10.61 4.32 -15.18
N ARG A 134 -10.80 5.31 -14.30
CA ARG A 134 -9.78 6.31 -14.03
C ARG A 134 -9.44 6.33 -12.56
N ALA A 135 -8.28 5.80 -12.24
CA ALA A 135 -7.74 5.82 -10.89
C ALA A 135 -7.07 7.16 -10.56
N LYS A 136 -7.26 7.61 -9.32
CA LYS A 136 -6.47 8.66 -8.69
C LYS A 136 -6.29 8.29 -7.23
N GLY A 137 -5.06 8.40 -6.72
CA GLY A 137 -4.79 8.24 -5.29
C GLY A 137 -3.72 9.19 -4.83
N GLU A 138 -3.64 9.35 -3.51
CA GLU A 138 -2.66 10.19 -2.83
C GLU A 138 -2.15 9.43 -1.60
N LEU A 139 -0.90 9.68 -1.20
CA LEU A 139 -0.33 9.13 0.03
C LEU A 139 -0.64 10.07 1.20
N LEU A 140 -1.31 9.55 2.23
CA LEU A 140 -1.59 10.28 3.47
C LEU A 140 -0.84 9.67 4.64
N HIS A 141 0.00 10.48 5.30
CA HIS A 141 0.68 10.05 6.52
C HIS A 141 -0.12 10.44 7.76
N LEU A 142 -0.59 9.43 8.50
CA LEU A 142 -1.33 9.60 9.74
C LEU A 142 -0.46 9.18 10.93
N LYS A 143 -0.42 10.02 11.97
CA LYS A 143 0.25 9.71 13.25
C LYS A 143 -0.70 8.93 14.17
N ALA A 144 -1.19 7.79 13.69
CA ALA A 144 -2.16 6.95 14.36
C ALA A 144 -1.87 5.47 14.10
N ASP A 145 -2.44 4.59 14.92
CA ASP A 145 -2.47 3.16 14.61
C ASP A 145 -3.36 2.92 13.39
N TYR A 146 -2.89 2.13 12.42
CA TYR A 146 -3.62 1.87 11.18
C TYR A 146 -5.03 1.28 11.41
N ARG A 147 -5.23 0.57 12.52
CA ARG A 147 -6.53 -0.02 12.88
C ARG A 147 -7.60 1.03 13.12
N LEU A 148 -7.22 2.21 13.60
CA LEU A 148 -8.17 3.32 13.77
C LEU A 148 -8.69 3.82 12.42
N LEU A 149 -7.86 3.79 11.38
CA LEU A 149 -8.30 4.13 10.02
C LEU A 149 -9.19 3.01 9.44
N VAL A 150 -8.84 1.75 9.68
CA VAL A 150 -9.69 0.60 9.28
C VAL A 150 -11.07 0.70 9.94
N GLU A 151 -11.13 0.96 11.25
CA GLU A 151 -12.40 1.17 11.97
C GLU A 151 -13.20 2.34 11.39
N ASN A 152 -12.54 3.46 11.10
CA ASN A 152 -13.18 4.63 10.49
C ASN A 152 -13.75 4.33 9.10
N LEU A 153 -13.03 3.58 8.26
CA LEU A 153 -13.47 3.26 6.90
C LEU A 153 -14.57 2.18 6.87
N LEU A 154 -14.62 1.30 7.88
CA LEU A 154 -15.65 0.28 8.01
C LEU A 154 -16.99 0.81 8.57
N ASP A 155 -16.98 1.93 9.30
CA ASP A 155 -18.19 2.56 9.83
C ASP A 155 -18.48 3.91 9.16
N LEU A 156 -19.36 3.90 8.16
CA LEU A 156 -19.77 5.12 7.46
C LEU A 156 -20.87 5.92 8.15
N SER A 157 -21.29 5.56 9.38
CA SER A 157 -22.26 6.37 10.14
C SER A 157 -21.74 7.78 10.43
N HIS A 158 -20.42 7.95 10.58
CA HIS A 158 -19.80 9.25 10.85
C HIS A 158 -19.95 10.25 9.71
N LEU A 159 -20.30 9.81 8.49
CA LEU A 159 -20.48 10.70 7.33
C LEU A 159 -21.51 11.80 7.61
N SER A 160 -22.61 11.49 8.29
CA SER A 160 -23.67 12.45 8.61
C SER A 160 -23.23 13.56 9.56
N TYR A 161 -22.17 13.34 10.34
CA TYR A 161 -21.72 14.28 11.37
C TYR A 161 -20.41 14.97 11.01
N ILE A 162 -19.39 14.21 10.60
CA ILE A 162 -18.06 14.73 10.27
C ILE A 162 -18.01 15.25 8.82
N HIS A 163 -18.80 14.65 7.92
CA HIS A 163 -18.85 15.00 6.50
C HIS A 163 -20.21 15.60 6.09
N ALA A 164 -20.89 16.26 7.03
CA ALA A 164 -22.26 16.78 6.87
C ALA A 164 -22.44 17.71 5.65
N THR A 165 -21.39 18.41 5.23
CA THR A 165 -21.42 19.35 4.10
C THR A 165 -20.99 18.74 2.78
N THR A 166 -20.51 17.49 2.76
CA THR A 166 -19.93 16.86 1.57
C THR A 166 -20.60 15.53 1.23
N LEU A 167 -20.52 14.54 2.13
CA LEU A 167 -20.89 13.14 1.88
C LEU A 167 -22.05 12.65 2.75
N GLY A 168 -22.36 13.37 3.83
CA GLY A 168 -23.37 12.98 4.81
C GLY A 168 -24.78 13.43 4.46
N THR A 169 -25.76 12.63 4.87
CA THR A 169 -27.19 12.98 4.97
C THR A 169 -27.77 12.26 6.19
N ASP A 170 -28.83 12.77 6.81
CA ASP A 170 -29.49 12.07 7.93
C ASP A 170 -29.93 10.66 7.55
N ALA A 171 -30.37 10.47 6.30
CA ALA A 171 -30.73 9.15 5.77
C ALA A 171 -29.62 8.09 5.88
N VAL A 172 -28.34 8.49 5.86
CA VAL A 172 -27.22 7.54 6.03
C VAL A 172 -27.10 7.08 7.48
N ALA A 173 -27.32 7.97 8.45
CA ALA A 173 -27.26 7.64 9.87
C ALA A 173 -28.46 6.76 10.30
N GLU A 174 -29.64 7.04 9.76
CA GLU A 174 -30.88 6.31 10.10
C GLU A 174 -31.02 4.95 9.39
N THR A 175 -30.28 4.72 8.30
CA THR A 175 -30.34 3.44 7.58
C THR A 175 -29.41 2.41 8.21
N PRO A 176 -29.92 1.24 8.66
CA PRO A 176 -29.07 0.19 9.22
C PRO A 176 -28.09 -0.38 8.19
N MET A 177 -26.90 -0.77 8.67
CA MET A 177 -25.93 -1.54 7.89
C MET A 177 -26.21 -3.03 8.01
N LYS A 178 -25.93 -3.78 6.95
CA LYS A 178 -25.86 -5.24 6.95
C LYS A 178 -24.40 -5.65 6.95
N PHE A 179 -24.09 -6.70 7.70
CA PHE A 179 -22.75 -7.21 7.86
C PHE A 179 -22.71 -8.68 7.50
N GLU A 180 -21.74 -9.05 6.69
CA GLU A 180 -21.42 -10.44 6.37
C GLU A 180 -19.97 -10.70 6.72
N ARG A 181 -19.70 -11.83 7.35
CA ARG A 181 -18.36 -12.24 7.74
C ARG A 181 -18.02 -13.53 7.03
N GLY A 182 -16.99 -13.47 6.20
CA GLY A 182 -16.33 -14.64 5.63
C GLY A 182 -15.14 -15.09 6.46
N ASP A 183 -14.38 -16.04 5.92
CA ASP A 183 -13.19 -16.59 6.58
C ASP A 183 -12.04 -15.58 6.66
N ARG A 184 -11.85 -14.79 5.60
CA ARG A 184 -10.78 -13.76 5.47
C ARG A 184 -11.31 -12.38 5.09
N HIS A 185 -12.61 -12.12 5.16
CA HIS A 185 -13.16 -10.80 4.84
C HIS A 185 -14.37 -10.45 5.72
N VAL A 186 -14.64 -9.15 5.82
CA VAL A 186 -15.88 -8.60 6.37
C VAL A 186 -16.47 -7.65 5.35
N THR A 187 -17.73 -7.86 5.00
CA THR A 187 -18.44 -7.03 4.04
C THR A 187 -19.54 -6.25 4.77
N VAL A 188 -19.57 -4.94 4.53
CA VAL A 188 -20.58 -4.01 5.06
C VAL A 188 -21.37 -3.48 3.88
N THR A 189 -22.69 -3.65 3.91
CA THR A 189 -23.57 -3.10 2.88
C THR A 189 -24.68 -2.24 3.48
N ARG A 190 -25.04 -1.18 2.77
CA ARG A 190 -26.18 -0.32 3.10
C ARG A 190 -26.84 0.15 1.82
N TRP A 191 -28.15 0.05 1.76
CA TRP A 191 -28.98 0.63 0.69
C TRP A 191 -29.82 1.74 1.29
N VAL A 192 -29.59 2.97 0.83
CA VAL A 192 -30.39 4.15 1.17
C VAL A 192 -31.32 4.40 -0.01
N MET A 193 -32.58 4.05 0.15
CA MET A 193 -33.59 4.12 -0.92
C MET A 193 -34.29 5.48 -0.91
N ASP A 194 -34.66 5.96 -2.09
CA ASP A 194 -35.54 7.12 -2.27
C ASP A 194 -35.14 8.34 -1.40
N SER A 195 -33.89 8.78 -1.53
CA SER A 195 -33.33 9.87 -0.72
C SER A 195 -32.65 10.93 -1.58
N VAL A 196 -32.71 12.19 -1.14
CA VAL A 196 -31.92 13.26 -1.73
C VAL A 196 -30.42 12.97 -1.48
N PRO A 197 -29.57 12.93 -2.53
CA PRO A 197 -28.16 12.65 -2.37
C PRO A 197 -27.40 13.82 -1.72
N PRO A 198 -26.27 13.57 -1.05
CA PRO A 198 -25.42 14.64 -0.53
C PRO A 198 -24.82 15.49 -1.67
N PRO A 199 -24.37 16.74 -1.40
CA PRO A 199 -23.92 17.68 -2.43
C PRO A 199 -22.86 17.14 -3.39
N PHE A 200 -21.94 16.31 -2.89
CA PHE A 200 -20.93 15.67 -3.73
C PHE A 200 -21.55 14.78 -4.81
N PHE A 201 -22.50 13.91 -4.44
CA PHE A 201 -23.15 12.99 -5.37
C PHE A 201 -24.12 13.71 -6.31
N THR A 202 -24.83 14.74 -5.83
CA THR A 202 -25.65 15.61 -6.70
C THR A 202 -24.81 16.19 -7.83
N LYS A 203 -23.64 16.76 -7.49
CA LYS A 203 -22.73 17.34 -8.48
C LYS A 203 -22.10 16.29 -9.40
N ALA A 204 -21.67 15.16 -8.85
CA ALA A 204 -20.99 14.11 -9.62
C ALA A 204 -21.94 13.37 -10.57
N GLY A 205 -23.17 13.10 -10.13
CA GLY A 205 -24.19 12.42 -10.92
C GLY A 205 -25.03 13.34 -11.81
N GLY A 206 -24.96 14.67 -11.61
CA GLY A 206 -25.74 15.64 -12.38
C GLY A 206 -27.23 15.65 -12.01
N PHE A 207 -27.57 15.24 -10.79
CA PHE A 207 -28.95 15.19 -10.30
C PHE A 207 -29.50 16.58 -9.99
N ALA A 208 -30.83 16.74 -10.06
CA ALA A 208 -31.46 17.96 -9.59
C ALA A 208 -31.34 18.08 -8.04
N PRO A 209 -31.39 19.31 -7.46
CA PRO A 209 -31.15 19.52 -6.02
C PRO A 209 -32.06 18.72 -5.08
N ASP A 210 -33.25 18.41 -5.54
CA ASP A 210 -34.36 17.76 -4.83
C ASP A 210 -34.76 16.43 -5.49
N GLU A 211 -33.91 15.91 -6.39
CA GLU A 211 -34.08 14.60 -6.98
C GLU A 211 -33.80 13.50 -5.95
N HIS A 212 -34.69 12.52 -5.91
CA HIS A 212 -34.54 11.34 -5.08
C HIS A 212 -33.87 10.23 -5.86
N VAL A 213 -32.90 9.58 -5.24
CA VAL A 213 -32.15 8.46 -5.85
C VAL A 213 -31.95 7.34 -4.84
N ASP A 214 -31.75 6.14 -5.37
CA ASP A 214 -31.26 5.01 -4.60
C ASP A 214 -29.73 5.04 -4.58
N ARG A 215 -29.15 4.86 -3.39
CA ARG A 215 -27.70 4.79 -3.19
C ARG A 215 -27.33 3.57 -2.40
N TRP A 216 -26.17 3.04 -2.70
CA TRP A 216 -25.60 1.91 -1.98
C TRP A 216 -24.20 2.22 -1.50
N GLN A 217 -23.85 1.65 -0.36
CA GLN A 217 -22.49 1.59 0.18
C GLN A 217 -22.15 0.10 0.27
N HIS A 218 -21.00 -0.27 -0.28
CA HIS A 218 -20.46 -1.62 -0.19
C HIS A 218 -18.98 -1.48 0.12
N ILE A 219 -18.59 -2.03 1.25
CA ILE A 219 -17.24 -1.98 1.79
C ILE A 219 -16.83 -3.42 2.07
N THR A 220 -15.63 -3.80 1.64
CA THR A 220 -15.09 -5.12 1.94
C THR A 220 -13.73 -4.92 2.58
N TRP A 221 -13.62 -5.30 3.85
CA TRP A 221 -12.32 -5.36 4.50
C TRP A 221 -11.68 -6.71 4.34
N THR A 222 -10.40 -6.72 3.97
CA THR A 222 -9.54 -7.90 4.00
C THR A 222 -8.25 -7.61 4.78
N PRO A 223 -7.69 -8.61 5.49
CA PRO A 223 -6.41 -8.48 6.13
C PRO A 223 -5.31 -8.12 5.12
N PRO A 224 -4.32 -7.29 5.51
CA PRO A 224 -4.17 -6.75 6.86
C PRO A 224 -4.93 -5.45 7.10
N ALA A 225 -5.25 -4.68 6.06
CA ALA A 225 -5.78 -3.32 6.19
C ALA A 225 -6.50 -2.77 4.93
N PHE A 226 -6.92 -3.62 4.00
CA PHE A 226 -7.64 -3.17 2.80
C PHE A 226 -9.12 -3.01 3.13
N VAL A 227 -9.73 -1.91 2.67
CA VAL A 227 -11.13 -1.53 2.92
C VAL A 227 -11.73 -0.99 1.64
#